data_AF-D1B707-F1
#
_entry.id   AF-D1B707-F1
#
_cell.length_a   1.000
_cell.length_b   1.000
_cell.length_c   1.000
_cell.angle_alpha   90.00
_cell.angle_beta   90.00
_cell.angle_gamma   90.00
#
_symmetry.space_group_name_H-M   'P 1'
#
loop_
_entity.id
_entity.type
_entity.pdbx_description
1 polymer ?
#
loop_
_entity_poly.entity_id
_entity_poly.type
_entity_poly.pdbx_seq_one_letter_code
_entity_poly.pdbx_strand_id
1 'polypeptide(L)'
;MLKVNLLRNRDDHSNPYVRAIVRFAQRNLGDMVLFDEIHQDQGPFVMDRPTILIRPFASPVCFPHPAMDLEGYSTYFTEHPFHVPPVVSAVIRHLEDSGQLRDHHGVAGSGIGLFLAKALKARGVRVTLLGHRDLEAMTPGEMAAMNVINCTVRPFDGCVVNLSENPREVSVLTVRFLYRNLMMTLEALPHLASHLDRARAEEIREALAEVCP
;
A
#
# COMPACT_ATOMS: atom_id res chain seq x y z
N MET A 1 -24.82 -1.53 -1.98
CA MET A 1 -23.82 -1.07 -1.02
C MET A 1 -22.59 -1.93 -1.15
N LEU A 2 -21.40 -1.33 -1.33
CA LEU A 2 -20.15 -2.06 -1.52
C LEU A 2 -19.61 -2.53 -0.16
N LYS A 3 -19.49 -3.84 0.05
CA LYS A 3 -18.86 -4.39 1.25
C LYS A 3 -17.35 -4.49 1.01
N VAL A 4 -16.59 -3.64 1.69
CA VAL A 4 -15.13 -3.75 1.77
C VAL A 4 -14.79 -4.35 3.12
N ASN A 5 -14.01 -5.44 3.11
CA ASN A 5 -13.56 -6.08 4.33
C ASN A 5 -12.31 -5.36 4.82
N LEU A 6 -12.27 -4.99 6.11
CA LEU A 6 -11.06 -4.50 6.76
C LEU A 6 -10.61 -5.51 7.81
N LEU A 7 -9.40 -6.02 7.64
CA LEU A 7 -8.75 -6.90 8.61
C LEU A 7 -7.66 -6.14 9.35
N ARG A 8 -7.70 -6.21 10.68
CA ARG A 8 -6.89 -5.39 11.59
C ARG A 8 -6.46 -6.16 12.83
N ASN A 9 -5.40 -5.69 13.48
CA ASN A 9 -5.02 -6.09 14.82
C ASN A 9 -5.69 -5.17 15.87
N ARG A 10 -5.81 -5.62 17.12
CA ARG A 10 -6.42 -4.88 18.24
C ARG A 10 -5.64 -3.59 18.55
N ASP A 11 -4.32 -3.60 18.36
CA ASP A 11 -3.41 -2.48 18.66
C ASP A 11 -3.38 -1.37 17.58
N ASP A 12 -4.02 -1.61 16.43
CA ASP A 12 -4.01 -0.69 15.27
C ASP A 12 -4.86 0.58 15.45
N HIS A 13 -5.66 0.70 16.53
CA HIS A 13 -6.43 1.92 16.81
C HIS A 13 -5.54 3.17 16.98
N SER A 14 -4.29 2.95 17.41
CA SER A 14 -3.29 3.99 17.57
C SER A 14 -2.67 4.42 16.23
N ASN A 15 -2.73 3.55 15.21
CA ASN A 15 -2.07 3.78 13.93
C ASN A 15 -2.81 4.85 13.11
N PRO A 16 -2.19 6.04 12.88
CA PRO A 16 -2.83 7.12 12.13
C PRO A 16 -3.15 6.72 10.68
N TYR A 17 -2.39 5.81 10.08
CA TYR A 17 -2.64 5.26 8.74
C TYR A 17 -3.97 4.50 8.68
N VAL A 18 -4.18 3.61 9.64
CA VAL A 18 -5.41 2.80 9.76
C VAL A 18 -6.61 3.70 9.96
N ARG A 19 -6.50 4.71 10.84
CA ARG A 19 -7.57 5.69 11.05
C ARG A 19 -7.87 6.49 9.80
N ALA A 20 -6.86 6.86 9.02
CA ALA A 20 -7.04 7.59 7.76
C ALA A 20 -7.80 6.73 6.74
N ILE A 21 -7.41 5.47 6.55
CA ILE A 21 -8.11 4.54 5.65
C ILE A 21 -9.56 4.33 6.09
N VAL A 22 -9.78 4.01 7.37
CA VAL A 22 -11.13 3.76 7.90
C VAL A 22 -12.02 4.99 7.74
N ARG A 23 -11.57 6.17 8.18
CA ARG A 23 -12.35 7.41 8.05
C ARG A 23 -12.61 7.77 6.61
N PHE A 24 -11.63 7.55 5.74
CA PHE A 24 -11.77 7.83 4.31
C PHE A 24 -12.80 6.90 3.67
N ALA A 25 -12.72 5.60 3.92
CA ALA A 25 -13.63 4.62 3.35
C ALA A 25 -15.06 4.80 3.90
N GLN A 26 -15.24 5.07 5.19
CA GLN A 26 -16.54 5.45 5.76
C GLN A 26 -17.15 6.70 5.10
N ARG A 27 -16.33 7.69 4.74
CA ARG A 27 -16.80 8.94 4.12
C ARG A 27 -17.13 8.83 2.63
N ASN A 28 -16.52 7.89 1.91
CA ASN A 28 -16.56 7.89 0.45
C ASN A 28 -17.10 6.60 -0.18
N LEU A 29 -17.13 5.49 0.55
CA LEU A 29 -17.51 4.16 0.03
C LEU A 29 -18.79 3.60 0.65
N GLY A 30 -19.28 4.23 1.72
CA GLY A 30 -20.42 3.76 2.51
C GLY A 30 -20.01 2.79 3.64
N ASP A 31 -20.88 1.84 3.97
CA ASP A 31 -20.67 0.92 5.09
C ASP A 31 -19.54 -0.08 4.80
N MET A 32 -18.40 0.09 5.47
CA MET A 32 -17.37 -0.94 5.56
C MET A 32 -17.81 -2.02 6.55
N VAL A 33 -17.61 -3.29 6.18
CA VAL A 33 -17.74 -4.38 7.13
C VAL A 33 -16.38 -4.56 7.80
N LEU A 34 -16.31 -4.15 9.05
CA LEU A 34 -15.16 -4.42 9.92
C LEU A 34 -15.26 -5.88 10.36
N PHE A 35 -14.22 -6.66 10.09
CA PHE A 35 -14.11 -8.00 10.65
C PHE A 35 -13.34 -7.91 11.96
N ASP A 36 -13.83 -8.65 12.96
CA ASP A 36 -13.06 -8.92 14.15
C ASP A 36 -11.81 -9.74 13.80
N GLU A 37 -10.79 -9.64 14.66
CA GLU A 37 -9.45 -10.17 14.48
C GLU A 37 -9.43 -11.60 13.92
N ILE A 38 -8.59 -11.83 12.90
CA ILE A 38 -8.31 -13.19 12.45
C ILE A 38 -7.08 -13.70 13.20
N HIS A 39 -7.32 -14.64 14.11
CA HIS A 39 -6.30 -15.30 14.90
C HIS A 39 -5.59 -16.41 14.09
N GLN A 40 -4.35 -16.70 14.48
CA GLN A 40 -3.43 -17.63 13.79
C GLN A 40 -3.96 -19.08 13.73
N ASP A 41 -4.79 -19.44 14.70
CA ASP A 41 -5.42 -20.76 14.86
C ASP A 41 -6.62 -20.97 13.92
N GLN A 42 -7.12 -19.92 13.27
CA GLN A 42 -8.24 -19.99 12.33
C GLN A 42 -7.84 -20.56 10.95
N GLY A 43 -6.54 -20.75 10.70
CA GLY A 43 -6.03 -21.28 9.44
C GLY A 43 -6.20 -20.31 8.26
N PRO A 44 -5.89 -20.75 7.02
CA PRO A 44 -6.03 -19.90 5.84
C PRO A 44 -7.50 -19.62 5.52
N PHE A 45 -7.81 -18.39 5.13
CA PHE A 45 -9.16 -17.96 4.80
C PHE A 45 -9.24 -17.36 3.40
N VAL A 46 -10.37 -17.59 2.73
CA VAL A 46 -10.64 -17.03 1.40
C VAL A 46 -11.53 -15.80 1.56
N MET A 47 -11.05 -14.66 1.08
CA MET A 47 -11.83 -13.41 1.07
C MET A 47 -12.52 -13.26 -0.27
N ASP A 48 -13.84 -13.40 -0.30
CA ASP A 48 -14.69 -13.35 -1.51
C ASP A 48 -15.18 -11.93 -1.86
N ARG A 49 -14.65 -10.92 -1.15
CA ARG A 49 -14.97 -9.49 -1.34
C ARG A 49 -13.68 -8.66 -1.45
N PRO A 50 -13.74 -7.47 -2.07
CA PRO A 50 -12.65 -6.51 -2.02
C PRO A 50 -12.23 -6.26 -0.56
N THR A 51 -10.94 -6.42 -0.27
CA THR A 51 -10.43 -6.44 1.10
C THR A 51 -9.20 -5.57 1.22
N ILE A 52 -9.17 -4.78 2.28
CA ILE A 52 -8.00 -4.05 2.75
C ILE A 52 -7.41 -4.84 3.92
N LEU A 53 -6.16 -5.24 3.76
CA LEU A 53 -5.42 -6.00 4.77
C LEU A 53 -4.44 -5.10 5.52
N ILE A 54 -4.78 -4.70 6.74
CA ILE A 54 -3.85 -3.98 7.60
C ILE A 54 -2.93 -5.01 8.27
N ARG A 55 -1.65 -4.98 7.90
CA ARG A 55 -0.62 -5.87 8.46
C ARG A 55 -0.04 -5.29 9.76
N PRO A 56 0.41 -6.15 10.70
CA PRO A 56 0.50 -7.61 10.57
C PRO A 56 -0.81 -8.33 10.89
N PHE A 57 -1.13 -9.37 10.10
CA PHE A 57 -2.19 -10.32 10.39
C PHE A 57 -1.58 -11.72 10.60
N ALA A 58 -2.19 -12.49 11.48
CA ALA A 58 -1.60 -13.74 11.95
C ALA A 58 -1.77 -14.87 10.91
N SER A 59 -2.92 -14.93 10.22
CA SER A 59 -3.30 -16.04 9.33
C SER A 59 -3.17 -15.70 7.83
N PRO A 60 -2.83 -16.68 6.96
CA PRO A 60 -2.76 -16.45 5.52
C PRO A 60 -4.12 -16.08 4.90
N VAL A 61 -4.14 -15.03 4.09
CA VAL A 61 -5.33 -14.61 3.33
C VAL A 61 -5.17 -15.05 1.87
N CYS A 62 -6.19 -15.71 1.33
CA CYS A 62 -6.30 -16.04 -0.08
C CYS A 62 -7.44 -15.23 -0.73
N PHE A 63 -7.28 -14.93 -2.02
CA PHE A 63 -8.29 -14.22 -2.81
C PHE A 63 -8.68 -15.06 -4.02
N PRO A 64 -9.97 -15.19 -4.35
CA PRO A 64 -10.42 -15.90 -5.54
C PRO A 64 -10.13 -15.11 -6.82
N HIS A 65 -9.89 -13.80 -6.71
CA HIS A 65 -9.52 -12.93 -7.81
C HIS A 65 -8.49 -11.89 -7.34
N PRO A 66 -7.40 -11.61 -8.09
CA PRO A 66 -6.35 -10.67 -7.68
C PRO A 66 -6.88 -9.26 -7.37
N ALA A 67 -7.86 -8.80 -8.14
CA ALA A 67 -8.52 -7.50 -7.90
C ALA A 67 -9.20 -7.38 -6.53
N MET A 68 -9.44 -8.48 -5.80
CA MET A 68 -10.00 -8.41 -4.44
C MET A 68 -8.95 -8.07 -3.38
N ASP A 69 -7.65 -8.17 -3.69
CA ASP A 69 -6.54 -7.76 -2.83
C ASP A 69 -6.22 -6.28 -3.06
N LEU A 70 -6.88 -5.38 -2.32
CA LEU A 70 -6.72 -3.93 -2.53
C LEU A 70 -5.36 -3.40 -2.08
N GLU A 71 -4.70 -4.11 -1.16
CA GLU A 71 -3.37 -3.78 -0.64
C GLU A 71 -2.24 -4.39 -1.49
N GLY A 72 -2.55 -5.36 -2.35
CA GLY A 72 -1.64 -5.88 -3.38
C GLY A 72 -0.47 -6.71 -2.85
N TYR A 73 -0.47 -7.14 -1.59
CA TYR A 73 0.64 -7.89 -1.00
C TYR A 73 0.58 -9.41 -1.20
N SER A 74 -0.42 -9.95 -1.91
CA SER A 74 -0.43 -11.38 -2.23
C SER A 74 0.75 -11.74 -3.12
N THR A 75 1.52 -12.74 -2.70
CA THR A 75 2.68 -13.24 -3.44
C THR A 75 2.29 -14.11 -4.64
N TYR A 76 1.04 -14.58 -4.71
CA TYR A 76 0.54 -15.43 -5.80
C TYR A 76 0.34 -14.68 -7.13
N PHE A 77 0.21 -13.35 -7.07
CA PHE A 77 -0.19 -12.54 -8.21
C PHE A 77 0.83 -11.42 -8.50
N THR A 78 2.11 -11.66 -8.17
CA THR A 78 3.16 -10.62 -8.19
C THR A 78 3.38 -9.96 -9.55
N GLU A 79 2.90 -10.55 -10.65
CA GLU A 79 2.97 -9.97 -12.00
C GLU A 79 1.68 -9.20 -12.41
N HIS A 80 0.63 -9.25 -11.59
CA HIS A 80 -0.65 -8.62 -11.91
C HIS A 80 -0.66 -7.14 -11.44
N PRO A 81 -1.22 -6.19 -12.22
CA PRO A 81 -1.20 -4.76 -11.88
C PRO A 81 -1.82 -4.35 -10.53
N PHE A 82 -2.75 -5.15 -9.96
CA PHE A 82 -3.30 -4.91 -8.61
C PHE A 82 -2.29 -5.19 -7.48
N HIS A 83 -1.15 -5.84 -7.78
CA HIS A 83 -0.15 -6.26 -6.80
C HIS A 83 1.03 -5.30 -6.66
N VAL A 84 0.85 -4.04 -7.09
CA VAL A 84 1.71 -2.95 -6.63
C VAL A 84 1.04 -2.36 -5.39
N PRO A 85 1.61 -2.52 -4.19
CA PRO A 85 0.99 -2.02 -2.98
C PRO A 85 0.75 -0.51 -3.06
N PRO A 86 -0.36 0.01 -2.51
CA PRO A 86 -0.65 1.45 -2.53
C PRO A 86 0.50 2.30 -1.97
N VAL A 87 1.17 1.84 -0.90
CA VAL A 87 2.31 2.55 -0.29
C VAL A 87 3.52 2.58 -1.22
N VAL A 88 3.74 1.54 -2.02
CA VAL A 88 4.82 1.50 -3.01
C VAL A 88 4.57 2.52 -4.11
N SER A 89 3.34 2.55 -4.63
CA SER A 89 2.93 3.55 -5.63
C SER A 89 3.05 4.97 -5.06
N ALA A 90 2.68 5.16 -3.79
CA ALA A 90 2.78 6.43 -3.09
C ALA A 90 4.23 6.92 -2.92
N VAL A 91 5.14 6.03 -2.53
CA VAL A 91 6.57 6.36 -2.41
C VAL A 91 7.14 6.79 -3.75
N ILE A 92 6.90 6.00 -4.80
CA ILE A 92 7.42 6.32 -6.14
C ILE A 92 6.85 7.66 -6.61
N ARG A 93 5.54 7.87 -6.46
CA ARG A 93 4.91 9.14 -6.86
C ARG A 93 5.45 10.32 -6.07
N HIS A 94 5.65 10.16 -4.76
CA HIS A 94 6.25 11.19 -3.92
C HIS A 94 7.66 11.58 -4.40
N LEU A 95 8.49 10.60 -4.74
CA LEU A 95 9.84 10.84 -5.28
C LEU A 95 9.80 11.54 -6.65
N GLU A 96 8.80 11.23 -7.49
CA GLU A 96 8.59 11.91 -8.77
C GLU A 96 8.19 13.38 -8.55
N ASP A 97 7.17 13.62 -7.73
CA ASP A 97 6.65 14.96 -7.45
C ASP A 97 7.69 15.87 -6.76
N SER A 98 8.57 15.30 -5.94
CA SER A 98 9.64 16.03 -5.26
C SER A 98 10.93 16.17 -6.08
N GLY A 99 11.01 15.55 -7.27
CA GLY A 99 12.23 15.51 -8.08
C GLY A 99 13.37 14.70 -7.44
N GLN A 100 13.07 13.84 -6.47
CA GLN A 100 14.03 12.98 -5.77
C GLN A 100 14.14 11.57 -6.36
N LEU A 101 13.31 11.21 -7.34
CA LEU A 101 13.49 9.96 -8.09
C LEU A 101 14.79 10.03 -8.90
N ARG A 102 15.71 9.11 -8.63
CA ARG A 102 17.01 8.99 -9.30
C ARG A 102 17.10 7.69 -10.09
N ASP A 103 18.11 7.60 -10.95
CA ASP A 103 18.43 6.38 -11.70
C ASP A 103 18.93 5.24 -10.80
N HIS A 104 19.29 5.54 -9.54
CA HIS A 104 19.72 4.57 -8.54
C HIS A 104 19.19 4.88 -7.14
N HIS A 105 18.72 3.85 -6.44
CA HIS A 105 18.29 3.92 -5.05
C HIS A 105 18.76 2.69 -4.24
N GLY A 106 19.15 2.92 -2.98
CA GLY A 106 19.15 1.89 -1.95
C GLY A 106 17.72 1.68 -1.41
N VAL A 107 17.25 0.45 -1.33
CA VAL A 107 15.93 0.13 -0.74
C VAL A 107 16.14 -0.83 0.41
N ALA A 108 15.78 -0.39 1.61
CA ALA A 108 15.99 -1.16 2.82
C ALA A 108 14.70 -1.79 3.37
N GLY A 109 14.80 -3.02 3.86
CA GLY A 109 13.71 -3.72 4.56
C GLY A 109 13.06 -4.87 3.79
N SER A 110 12.22 -5.62 4.49
CA SER A 110 11.44 -6.75 3.94
C SER A 110 10.01 -6.32 3.61
N GLY A 111 9.25 -7.20 2.95
CA GLY A 111 7.85 -6.91 2.58
C GLY A 111 7.76 -5.72 1.62
N ILE A 112 7.32 -4.56 2.11
CA ILE A 112 7.21 -3.30 1.35
C ILE A 112 8.49 -3.01 0.56
N GLY A 113 9.67 -3.17 1.17
CA GLY A 113 10.95 -2.91 0.52
C GLY A 113 11.17 -3.76 -0.75
N LEU A 114 10.75 -5.03 -0.74
CA LEU A 114 10.88 -5.91 -1.90
C LEU A 114 9.91 -5.54 -3.03
N PHE A 115 8.67 -5.20 -2.68
CA PHE A 115 7.69 -4.71 -3.67
C PHE A 115 8.13 -3.37 -4.27
N LEU A 116 8.66 -2.46 -3.45
CA LEU A 116 9.21 -1.18 -3.91
C LEU A 116 10.41 -1.38 -4.84
N ALA A 117 11.35 -2.25 -4.47
CA ALA A 117 12.50 -2.57 -5.30
C ALA A 117 12.07 -3.15 -6.66
N LYS A 118 11.08 -4.05 -6.68
CA LYS A 118 10.51 -4.59 -7.92
C LYS A 118 9.88 -3.49 -8.78
N ALA A 119 9.05 -2.64 -8.19
CA ALA A 119 8.36 -1.57 -8.90
C ALA A 119 9.31 -0.51 -9.47
N LEU A 120 10.34 -0.12 -8.72
CA LEU A 120 11.40 0.77 -9.20
C LEU A 120 12.18 0.15 -10.37
N LYS A 121 12.56 -1.13 -10.25
CA LYS A 121 13.26 -1.85 -11.32
C LYS A 121 12.43 -1.94 -12.61
N ALA A 122 11.11 -2.12 -12.50
CA ALA A 122 10.19 -2.10 -13.65
C ALA A 122 10.15 -0.74 -14.36
N ARG A 123 10.51 0.35 -13.67
CA ARG A 123 10.66 1.70 -14.24
C ARG A 123 12.08 2.01 -14.74
N GLY A 124 12.97 1.02 -14.79
CA GLY A 124 14.35 1.20 -15.24
C GLY A 124 15.32 1.75 -14.18
N VAL A 125 14.86 1.94 -12.93
CA VAL A 125 15.71 2.39 -11.82
C VAL A 125 16.59 1.24 -11.33
N ARG A 126 17.89 1.50 -11.14
CA ARG A 126 18.81 0.54 -10.51
C ARG A 126 18.56 0.51 -9.01
N VAL A 127 18.40 -0.69 -8.44
CA VAL A 127 18.13 -0.84 -7.01
C VAL A 127 19.20 -1.66 -6.32
N THR A 128 19.68 -1.18 -5.18
CA THR A 128 20.48 -1.95 -4.22
C THR A 128 19.58 -2.34 -3.04
N LEU A 129 19.42 -3.64 -2.78
CA LEU A 129 18.69 -4.11 -1.60
C LEU A 129 19.58 -4.00 -0.37
N LEU A 130 19.05 -3.42 0.70
CA LEU A 130 19.72 -3.24 1.98
C LEU A 130 18.93 -3.92 3.10
N GLY A 131 19.64 -4.56 4.01
CA GLY A 131 19.10 -5.06 5.27
C GLY A 131 19.18 -4.02 6.39
N HIS A 132 18.54 -4.32 7.52
CA HIS A 132 18.63 -3.49 8.72
C HIS A 132 20.08 -3.28 9.19
N ARG A 133 20.89 -4.36 9.16
CA ARG A 133 22.30 -4.32 9.56
C ARG A 133 23.16 -3.46 8.63
N ASP A 134 22.81 -3.39 7.34
CA ASP A 134 23.52 -2.53 6.40
C ASP A 134 23.28 -1.06 6.76
N LEU A 135 22.03 -0.70 7.09
CA LEU A 135 21.72 0.66 7.56
C LEU A 135 22.44 1.00 8.87
N GLU A 136 22.48 0.10 9.85
CA GLU A 136 23.19 0.34 11.12
C GLU A 136 24.70 0.57 10.94
N ALA A 137 25.29 0.04 9.87
CA ALA A 137 26.71 0.19 9.56
C ALA A 137 27.02 1.43 8.70
N MET A 138 26.02 2.06 8.08
CA MET A 138 26.19 3.22 7.21
C MET A 138 26.08 4.52 8.00
N THR A 139 26.88 5.50 7.62
CA THR A 139 26.74 6.88 8.06
C THR A 139 25.57 7.57 7.33
N PRO A 140 24.98 8.64 7.91
CA PRO A 140 23.93 9.41 7.23
C PRO A 140 24.36 9.95 5.86
N GLY A 141 25.64 10.29 5.70
CA GLY A 141 26.20 10.75 4.42
C GLY A 141 26.22 9.65 3.36
N GLU A 142 26.55 8.41 3.73
CA GLU A 142 26.51 7.26 2.84
C GLU A 142 25.07 6.90 2.43
N MET A 143 24.12 6.98 3.37
CA MET A 143 22.70 6.77 3.06
C MET A 143 22.15 7.83 2.10
N ALA A 144 22.50 9.10 2.32
CA ALA A 144 22.11 10.19 1.43
C ALA A 144 22.71 10.02 0.03
N ALA A 145 24.00 9.65 -0.06
CA ALA A 145 24.67 9.40 -1.33
C ALA A 145 24.04 8.25 -2.13
N MET A 146 23.50 7.24 -1.45
CA MET A 146 22.80 6.11 -2.06
C MET A 146 21.29 6.33 -2.27
N ASN A 147 20.77 7.53 -1.93
CA ASN A 147 19.34 7.85 -1.98
C ASN A 147 18.47 6.78 -1.30
N VAL A 148 18.84 6.39 -0.08
CA VAL A 148 18.21 5.26 0.62
C VAL A 148 16.75 5.52 0.95
N ILE A 149 15.88 4.60 0.56
CA ILE A 149 14.48 4.52 0.99
C ILE A 149 14.37 3.44 2.07
N ASN A 150 14.07 3.85 3.29
CA ASN A 150 13.98 2.98 4.45
C ASN A 150 12.54 2.48 4.66
N CYS A 151 12.34 1.18 4.44
CA CYS A 151 11.09 0.46 4.71
C CYS A 151 11.19 -0.44 5.94
N THR A 152 12.17 -0.24 6.82
CA THR A 152 12.29 -0.97 8.09
C THR A 152 11.41 -0.34 9.18
N VAL A 153 11.36 -0.95 10.36
CA VAL A 153 10.53 -0.50 11.49
C VAL A 153 11.15 0.63 12.31
N ARG A 154 12.42 0.99 12.05
CA ARG A 154 13.13 2.05 12.77
C ARG A 154 13.59 3.13 11.79
N PRO A 155 13.58 4.41 12.19
CA PRO A 155 14.10 5.48 11.35
C PRO A 155 15.63 5.44 11.29
N PHE A 156 16.18 5.93 10.19
CA PHE A 156 17.61 6.14 10.00
C PHE A 156 17.86 7.51 9.35
N ASP A 157 18.80 8.26 9.90
CA ASP A 157 19.16 9.58 9.40
C ASP A 157 19.82 9.48 8.02
N GLY A 158 19.53 10.44 7.14
CA GLY A 158 20.09 10.49 5.78
C GLY A 158 19.31 9.69 4.72
N CYS A 159 18.26 8.96 5.11
CA CYS A 159 17.33 8.36 4.16
C CYS A 159 16.48 9.44 3.46
N VAL A 160 16.20 9.27 2.17
CA VAL A 160 15.31 10.17 1.43
C VAL A 160 13.85 10.00 1.85
N VAL A 161 13.48 8.79 2.26
CA VAL A 161 12.16 8.45 2.81
C VAL A 161 12.34 7.47 3.96
N ASN A 162 11.79 7.80 5.13
CA ASN A 162 11.69 6.89 6.29
C ASN A 162 10.23 6.47 6.49
N LEU A 163 9.84 5.29 6.02
CA LEU A 163 8.44 4.83 6.18
C LEU A 163 8.05 4.57 7.64
N SER A 164 9.02 4.24 8.50
CA SER A 164 8.80 4.09 9.95
C SER A 164 8.30 5.37 10.62
N GLU A 165 8.57 6.55 10.03
CA GLU A 165 8.12 7.85 10.55
C GLU A 165 6.73 8.25 10.06
N ASN A 166 6.13 7.45 9.17
CA ASN A 166 4.84 7.74 8.52
C ASN A 166 4.79 9.15 7.89
N PRO A 167 5.68 9.46 6.93
CA PRO A 167 5.69 10.75 6.26
C PRO A 167 4.31 11.07 5.70
N ARG A 168 3.83 12.28 5.98
CA ARG A 168 2.44 12.68 5.72
C ARG A 168 2.10 12.59 4.24
N GLU A 169 3.03 13.00 3.39
CA GLU A 169 2.92 13.07 1.94
C GLU A 169 2.69 11.67 1.35
N VAL A 170 3.51 10.70 1.76
CA VAL A 170 3.37 9.29 1.38
C VAL A 170 2.07 8.71 1.93
N SER A 171 1.73 9.03 3.19
CA SER A 171 0.52 8.50 3.84
C SER A 171 -0.75 8.94 3.11
N VAL A 172 -0.83 10.21 2.70
CA VAL A 172 -1.95 10.75 1.93
C VAL A 172 -2.04 10.11 0.55
N LEU A 173 -0.92 9.99 -0.16
CA LEU A 173 -0.88 9.33 -1.47
C LEU A 173 -1.27 7.86 -1.38
N THR A 174 -0.90 7.17 -0.31
CA THR A 174 -1.23 5.75 -0.10
C THR A 174 -2.74 5.54 -0.07
N VAL A 175 -3.47 6.39 0.66
CA VAL A 175 -4.94 6.33 0.72
C VAL A 175 -5.56 6.57 -0.66
N ARG A 176 -4.98 7.46 -1.46
CA ARG A 176 -5.48 7.73 -2.83
C ARG A 176 -5.24 6.53 -3.75
N PHE A 177 -4.07 5.91 -3.71
CA PHE A 177 -3.78 4.70 -4.48
C PHE A 177 -4.64 3.50 -4.06
N LEU A 178 -5.01 3.43 -2.78
CA LEU A 178 -5.97 2.41 -2.31
C LEU A 178 -7.35 2.60 -2.96
N TYR A 179 -7.80 3.84 -3.12
CA TYR A 179 -9.05 4.12 -3.84
C TYR A 179 -8.91 3.82 -5.34
N ARG A 180 -7.76 4.13 -5.96
CA ARG A 180 -7.49 3.74 -7.35
C ARG A 180 -7.66 2.22 -7.52
N ASN A 181 -7.04 1.44 -6.64
CA ASN A 181 -7.16 -0.01 -6.66
C ASN A 181 -8.61 -0.45 -6.51
N LEU A 182 -9.38 0.17 -5.61
CA LEU A 182 -10.80 -0.13 -5.47
C LEU A 182 -11.62 0.18 -6.73
N MET A 183 -11.37 1.30 -7.39
CA MET A 183 -12.05 1.63 -8.66
C MET A 183 -11.72 0.63 -9.75
N MET A 184 -10.44 0.27 -9.89
CA MET A 184 -10.01 -0.78 -10.79
C MET A 184 -10.69 -2.12 -10.44
N THR A 185 -10.91 -2.42 -9.15
CA THR A 185 -11.63 -3.63 -8.71
C THR A 185 -13.08 -3.61 -9.15
N LEU A 186 -13.76 -2.46 -9.04
CA LEU A 186 -15.15 -2.31 -9.47
C LEU A 186 -15.30 -2.46 -10.98
N GLU A 187 -14.31 -1.99 -11.74
CA GLU A 187 -14.24 -2.16 -13.20
C GLU A 187 -13.95 -3.60 -13.60
N ALA A 188 -13.04 -4.27 -12.89
CA ALA A 188 -12.70 -5.67 -13.11
C ALA A 188 -13.82 -6.64 -12.67
N LEU A 189 -14.65 -6.24 -11.69
CA LEU A 189 -15.74 -7.05 -11.12
C LEU A 189 -17.08 -6.28 -11.16
N PRO A 190 -17.69 -6.05 -12.35
CA PRO A 190 -18.82 -5.15 -12.52
C PRO A 190 -20.08 -5.51 -11.71
N HIS A 191 -20.26 -6.78 -11.37
CA HIS A 191 -21.37 -7.25 -10.55
C HIS A 191 -21.32 -6.68 -9.12
N LEU A 192 -20.13 -6.30 -8.62
CA LEU A 192 -19.95 -5.59 -7.35
C LEU A 192 -20.37 -4.11 -7.43
N ALA A 193 -20.34 -3.52 -8.63
CA ALA A 193 -20.67 -2.12 -8.87
C ALA A 193 -22.19 -1.86 -9.04
N SER A 194 -23.01 -2.91 -9.10
CA SER A 194 -24.46 -2.85 -9.37
C SER A 194 -25.26 -1.97 -8.40
N HIS A 195 -24.70 -1.67 -7.22
CA HIS A 195 -25.34 -0.88 -6.17
C HIS A 195 -24.56 0.38 -5.78
N LEU A 196 -23.59 0.80 -6.58
CA LEU A 196 -22.85 2.05 -6.38
C LEU A 196 -23.56 3.19 -7.11
N ASP A 197 -23.58 4.36 -6.47
CA ASP A 197 -23.96 5.60 -7.13
C ASP A 197 -22.92 5.91 -8.22
N ARG A 198 -23.34 5.83 -9.48
CA ARG A 198 -22.47 6.04 -10.64
C ARG A 198 -21.93 7.46 -10.72
N ALA A 199 -22.73 8.47 -10.34
CA ALA A 199 -22.28 9.85 -10.36
C ALA A 199 -21.15 10.05 -9.34
N ARG A 200 -21.33 9.50 -8.13
CA ARG A 200 -20.29 9.54 -7.08
C ARG A 200 -19.03 8.77 -7.45
N ALA A 201 -19.16 7.63 -8.11
CA ALA A 201 -18.02 6.85 -8.58
C ALA A 201 -17.21 7.61 -9.67
N GLU A 202 -17.90 8.34 -10.55
CA GLU A 202 -17.27 9.18 -11.56
C GLU A 202 -16.54 10.37 -10.93
N GLU A 203 -17.18 11.10 -9.99
CA GLU A 203 -16.56 12.21 -9.26
C GLU A 203 -15.23 11.81 -8.62
N ILE A 204 -15.19 10.63 -8.00
CA ILE A 204 -13.98 10.18 -7.33
C ILE A 204 -12.95 9.65 -8.35
N ARG A 205 -13.38 9.06 -9.47
CA ARG A 205 -12.49 8.71 -10.59
C ARG A 205 -11.79 9.96 -11.13
N GLU A 206 -12.54 11.02 -11.40
CA GLU A 206 -12.01 12.29 -11.89
C GLU A 206 -11.04 12.91 -10.88
N ALA A 207 -11.41 12.94 -9.59
CA ALA A 207 -10.54 13.45 -8.53
C ALA A 207 -9.24 12.63 -8.36
N LEU A 208 -9.25 11.35 -8.72
CA LEU A 208 -8.06 10.50 -8.68
C LEU A 208 -7.18 10.60 -9.93
N ALA A 209 -7.75 10.86 -11.10
CA ALA A 209 -7.03 10.83 -12.38
C ALA A 209 -5.82 11.78 -12.40
N GLU A 210 -5.89 12.90 -11.67
CA GLU A 210 -4.80 13.88 -11.58
C GLU A 210 -3.63 13.41 -10.68
N VAL A 211 -3.89 12.50 -9.74
CA VAL A 211 -2.93 12.10 -8.68
C VAL A 211 -2.40 10.69 -8.89
N CYS A 212 -3.27 9.80 -9.37
CA CYS A 212 -3.04 8.38 -9.54
C CYS A 212 -3.43 7.96 -10.96
N PRO A 213 -2.73 8.45 -12.00
CA PRO A 213 -3.00 8.06 -13.39
C PRO A 213 -2.76 6.56 -13.63
#